data_AF-A0A970Z812-F1
#
_entry.id   AF-A0A970Z812-F1
#
_cell.length_a   1.000
_cell.length_b   1.000
_cell.length_c   1.000
_cell.angle_alpha   90.00
_cell.angle_beta   90.00
_cell.angle_gamma   90.00
#
_symmetry.space_group_name_H-M   'P 1'
#
loop_
_entity.id
_entity.type
_entity.pdbx_description
1 polymer ?
#
loop_
_entity_poly.entity_id
_entity_poly.type
_entity_poly.pdbx_seq_one_letter_code
_entity_poly.pdbx_strand_id
1 'polypeptide(L)' 'MSKMIAADVTDGEVVEVDGPAAAEVLSVVDGPLIDDLVARARQRGLDLTGPEGLLTALTKRVLESAL' A
#
# COMPACT_ATOMS: atom_id res chain seq x y z
N MET A 1 -13.24 -17.84 45.20
CA MET A 1 -13.70 -17.44 43.85
C MET A 1 -12.81 -16.30 43.39
N SER A 2 -12.02 -16.56 42.36
CA SER A 2 -10.85 -15.75 41.93
C SER A 2 -11.23 -14.55 41.08
N LYS A 3 -10.45 -13.47 41.21
CA LYS A 3 -10.43 -12.26 40.37
C LYS A 3 -10.12 -12.60 38.90
N MET A 4 -10.68 -11.84 37.98
CA MET A 4 -10.11 -11.67 36.65
C MET A 4 -10.23 -10.19 36.26
N ILE A 5 -9.07 -9.53 36.21
CA ILE A 5 -8.88 -8.18 35.66
C ILE A 5 -8.47 -8.43 34.22
N ALA A 6 -9.23 -7.93 33.26
CA ALA A 6 -8.78 -7.81 31.87
C ALA A 6 -8.52 -6.32 31.61
N ALA A 7 -7.24 -5.99 31.53
CA ALA A 7 -6.79 -4.74 30.96
C ALA A 7 -6.94 -4.86 29.45
N ASP A 8 -7.64 -3.92 28.82
CA ASP A 8 -7.51 -3.72 27.38
C ASP A 8 -6.79 -2.39 27.17
N VAL A 9 -5.51 -2.53 26.82
CA VAL A 9 -4.61 -1.47 26.40
C VAL A 9 -4.98 -1.17 24.95
N THR A 10 -5.83 -0.17 24.76
CA THR A 10 -5.89 0.63 23.54
C THR A 10 -5.14 1.92 23.89
N ASP A 11 -4.21 2.43 23.10
CA ASP A 11 -4.24 2.59 21.67
C ASP A 11 -2.78 2.70 21.22
N GLY A 12 -2.34 1.84 20.32
CA GLY A 12 -1.07 2.03 19.64
C GLY A 12 -1.24 3.23 18.72
N GLU A 13 -0.50 4.30 18.98
CA GLU A 13 -0.45 5.49 18.12
C GLU A 13 -0.15 5.06 16.69
N VAL A 14 -1.22 4.94 15.90
CA VAL A 14 -1.14 4.86 14.46
C VAL A 14 -0.66 6.21 14.01
N VAL A 15 0.62 6.27 13.61
CA VAL A 15 1.11 7.39 12.84
C VAL A 15 0.36 7.34 11.51
N GLU A 16 -0.78 8.00 11.46
CA GLU A 16 -1.51 8.27 10.24
C GLU A 16 -0.58 9.08 9.35
N VAL A 17 -0.05 8.43 8.32
CA VAL A 17 0.64 9.11 7.22
C VAL A 17 -0.45 9.74 6.35
N ASP A 18 -1.24 10.63 6.93
CA ASP A 18 -2.30 11.37 6.24
C ASP A 18 -1.80 12.79 6.01
N GLY A 19 -0.98 12.91 4.96
CA GLY A 19 -0.42 14.17 4.49
C GLY A 19 -0.86 14.44 3.05
N PRO A 20 -1.31 15.66 2.71
CA PRO A 20 -1.77 16.02 1.35
C PRO A 20 -0.72 15.78 0.25
N ALA A 21 0.54 15.62 0.62
CA ALA A 21 1.65 15.36 -0.29
C ALA A 21 1.57 13.98 -0.99
N ALA A 22 1.12 12.92 -0.30
CA ALA A 22 1.02 11.60 -0.94
C ALA A 22 -0.12 11.55 -1.96
N ALA A 23 -1.24 12.19 -1.63
CA ALA A 23 -2.38 12.35 -2.53
C ALA A 23 -2.05 13.23 -3.74
N GLU A 24 -1.28 14.31 -3.58
CA GLU A 24 -0.80 15.13 -4.71
C GLU A 24 0.19 14.37 -5.61
N VAL A 25 1.11 13.58 -5.06
CA VAL A 25 2.05 12.78 -5.86
C VAL A 25 1.31 11.70 -6.65
N LEU A 26 0.33 11.04 -6.02
CA LEU A 26 -0.53 10.08 -6.72
C LEU A 26 -1.49 10.76 -7.70
N SER A 27 -1.79 12.06 -7.57
CA SER A 27 -2.58 12.79 -8.58
C SER A 27 -1.88 12.91 -9.93
N VAL A 28 -0.54 12.76 -9.97
CA VAL A 28 0.24 12.64 -11.21
C VAL A 28 -0.03 11.29 -11.90
N VAL A 29 -0.48 10.28 -11.14
CA VAL A 29 -0.84 8.96 -11.65
C VAL A 29 -2.35 8.90 -11.84
N ASP A 30 -2.80 9.00 -13.09
CA ASP A 30 -4.22 8.98 -13.41
C ASP A 30 -4.91 7.69 -12.92
N GLY A 31 -6.09 7.80 -12.30
CA GLY A 31 -6.90 6.66 -11.86
C GLY A 31 -7.12 5.58 -12.94
N PRO A 32 -7.45 5.95 -14.20
CA PRO A 32 -7.53 4.99 -15.31
C PRO A 32 -6.25 4.17 -15.55
N LEU A 33 -5.07 4.75 -15.33
CA LEU A 33 -3.80 4.02 -15.48
C LEU A 33 -3.65 2.96 -14.38
N ILE A 34 -4.07 3.29 -13.15
CA ILE A 34 -4.08 2.35 -12.02
C ILE A 34 -5.01 1.17 -12.33
N ASP A 35 -6.22 1.44 -12.81
CA ASP A 35 -7.19 0.41 -13.18
C ASP A 35 -6.65 -0.52 -14.27
N ASP A 36 -6.02 0.03 -15.32
CA ASP A 36 -5.39 -0.74 -16.38
C ASP A 36 -4.20 -1.58 -15.90
N LEU A 37 -3.40 -1.07 -14.96
CA LEU A 37 -2.31 -1.83 -14.35
C LEU A 37 -2.85 -3.00 -13.52
N VAL A 38 -3.88 -2.77 -12.71
CA VAL A 38 -4.53 -3.80 -11.89
C VAL A 38 -5.19 -4.85 -12.76
N ALA A 39 -5.91 -4.45 -13.81
CA ALA A 39 -6.54 -5.37 -14.75
C ALA A 39 -5.52 -6.27 -15.43
N ARG A 40 -4.40 -5.71 -15.90
CA ARG A 40 -3.30 -6.47 -16.53
C ARG A 40 -2.60 -7.41 -15.56
N ALA A 41 -2.38 -7.00 -14.31
CA ALA A 41 -1.81 -7.89 -13.29
C ALA A 41 -2.72 -9.09 -13.02
N ARG A 42 -4.03 -8.85 -12.84
CA ARG A 42 -5.02 -9.92 -12.64
C ARG A 42 -5.12 -10.87 -13.84
N GLN A 43 -5.11 -10.36 -15.07
CA GLN A 43 -5.11 -11.19 -16.29
C GLN A 43 -3.88 -12.09 -16.37
N ARG A 44 -2.76 -11.67 -15.77
CA ARG A 44 -1.49 -12.42 -15.74
C ARG A 44 -1.34 -13.31 -14.50
N GLY A 45 -2.33 -13.32 -13.60
CA GLY A 45 -2.23 -14.03 -12.32
C GLY A 45 -1.16 -13.47 -11.39
N LEU A 46 -0.78 -12.20 -11.57
CA LEU A 46 0.16 -11.51 -10.69
C LEU A 46 -0.57 -10.95 -9.48
N ASP A 47 -0.02 -11.20 -8.30
CA ASP A 47 -0.47 -10.57 -7.07
C ASP A 47 -0.24 -9.06 -7.14
N LEU A 48 -1.13 -8.28 -6.52
CA LEU A 48 -0.99 -6.82 -6.48
C LEU A 48 0.09 -6.38 -5.47
N THR A 49 0.27 -7.17 -4.42
CA THR A 49 1.20 -6.97 -3.30
C THR A 49 2.08 -8.20 -3.11
N GLY A 50 3.07 -8.12 -2.22
CA GLY A 50 4.03 -9.20 -1.97
C GLY A 50 5.34 -9.04 -2.77
N PRO A 51 6.34 -9.89 -2.50
CA PRO A 51 7.70 -9.73 -3.03
C PRO A 51 7.78 -9.80 -4.56
N GLU A 52 6.92 -10.62 -5.17
CA GLU A 52 6.81 -10.75 -6.64
C GLU A 52 5.57 -10.01 -7.19
N GLY A 53 4.93 -9.17 -6.36
CA GLY A 53 3.70 -8.47 -6.73
C GLY A 53 3.93 -7.23 -7.58
N LEU A 54 2.86 -6.75 -8.22
CA LEU A 54 2.85 -5.59 -9.11
C LEU A 54 3.47 -4.35 -8.44
N LEU A 55 3.09 -4.03 -7.20
CA LEU A 55 3.60 -2.85 -6.50
C LEU A 55 5.11 -2.93 -6.25
N THR A 56 5.64 -4.13 -5.96
CA THR A 56 7.07 -4.32 -5.74
C THR A 56 7.85 -4.14 -7.05
N ALA A 57 7.36 -4.71 -8.15
CA ALA A 57 7.95 -4.53 -9.47
C ALA A 57 7.90 -3.05 -9.93
N LEU A 58 6.78 -2.37 -9.68
CA LEU A 58 6.62 -0.96 -10.02
C LEU A 58 7.57 -0.08 -9.21
N THR A 59 7.62 -0.27 -7.89
CA THR A 59 8.52 0.48 -7.00
C THR A 59 9.97 0.28 -7.40
N LYS A 60 10.38 -0.97 -7.68
CA LYS A 60 11.73 -1.27 -8.16
C LYS A 60 12.06 -0.50 -9.43
N ARG A 61 11.15 -0.51 -10.42
CA ARG A 61 11.36 0.22 -11.68
C ARG A 61 11.48 1.73 -11.46
N VAL A 62 10.68 2.31 -10.57
CA VAL A 62 10.76 3.74 -10.23
C VAL A 62 12.12 4.07 -9.61
N LEU A 63 12.58 3.27 -8.65
CA LEU A 63 13.89 3.44 -8.03
C LEU A 63 15.02 3.34 -9.06
N GLU A 64 14.97 2.33 -9.94
CA GLU A 64 15.95 2.16 -11.03
C GLU A 64 15.93 3.32 -12.03
N SER A 65 14.79 3.95 -12.27
CA SER A 65 14.68 5.10 -13.18
C SER A 65 15.17 6.42 -12.57
N ALA A 66 15.32 6.46 -11.25
CA ALA A 66 15.76 7.64 -10.51
C ALA A 66 17.27 7.65 -10.21
N LEU A 67 17.98 6.56 -10.51
CA LEU A 67 19.45 6.42 -10.39
C LEU A 67 20.14 6.65 -11.74
#